data_AF-F8TUB7-F1
#
_entry.id   AF-F8TUB7-F1
#
_cell.length_a   1.000
_cell.length_b   1.000
_cell.length_c   1.000
_cell.angle_alpha   90.00
_cell.angle_beta   90.00
_cell.angle_gamma   90.00
#
_symmetry.space_group_name_H-M   'P 1'
#
loop_
_entity.id
_entity.type
_entity.pdbx_description
1 polymer ?
#
loop_
_entity_poly.entity_id
_entity_poly.type
_entity_poly.pdbx_seq_one_letter_code
_entity_poly.pdbx_strand_id
1 'polypeptide(L)'
;MDRRLLCAPRRPFPLVFAALLATTLAACSSSVPERQVREDFATLQQTGAIPAKARLERIEFNDGWSDGAEIEVYFCLPAAEGPTRGCEPRNAGLSYQKLGERWQLFSVEAEQLVQ
;
A
#
# COMPACT_ATOMS: atom_id res chain seq x y z
N MET A 1 11.52 63.63 44.63
CA MET A 1 11.82 62.78 45.80
C MET A 1 10.49 62.12 46.15
N ASP A 2 10.28 60.81 46.03
CA ASP A 2 11.06 59.74 46.65
C ASP A 2 10.92 58.39 45.91
N ARG A 3 11.81 57.46 46.25
CA ARG A 3 12.14 56.23 45.54
C ARG A 3 11.61 55.00 46.31
N ARG A 4 11.38 53.88 45.58
CA ARG A 4 11.53 52.45 46.02
C ARG A 4 10.37 51.83 46.84
N LEU A 5 9.99 50.53 46.77
CA LEU A 5 10.49 49.27 46.15
C LEU A 5 9.34 48.22 46.05
N LEU A 6 9.43 47.33 45.04
CA LEU A 6 9.14 45.87 44.98
C LEU A 6 7.91 45.23 45.66
N CYS A 7 7.17 44.42 44.88
CA CYS A 7 7.15 42.94 44.96
C CYS A 7 6.16 42.31 43.95
N ALA A 8 6.66 41.40 43.10
CA ALA A 8 5.88 40.28 42.53
C ALA A 8 5.78 39.15 43.61
N PRO A 9 4.97 38.06 43.53
CA PRO A 9 4.56 37.31 42.32
C PRO A 9 3.17 36.60 42.35
N ARG A 10 2.80 35.96 41.23
CA ARG A 10 2.34 34.55 41.07
C ARG A 10 1.26 34.37 39.99
N ARG A 11 1.60 33.56 38.98
CA ARG A 11 0.69 32.99 37.95
C ARG A 11 -0.27 31.97 38.60
N PRO A 12 -1.37 31.62 37.91
CA PRO A 12 -1.31 30.37 37.12
C PRO A 12 -1.92 30.49 35.71
N PHE A 13 -1.40 29.64 34.82
CA PHE A 13 -1.88 29.33 33.47
C PHE A 13 -3.30 28.71 33.50
N PRO A 14 -4.07 28.76 32.38
CA PRO A 14 -4.01 27.68 31.38
C PRO A 14 -3.94 28.21 29.93
N LEU A 15 -3.03 27.68 29.10
CA LEU A 15 -3.37 26.73 28.05
C LEU A 15 -4.47 27.23 27.10
N VAL A 16 -4.10 28.10 26.16
CA VAL A 16 -4.92 28.30 24.95
C VAL A 16 -4.11 27.82 23.76
N PHE A 17 -4.38 26.56 23.43
CA PHE A 17 -4.34 25.96 22.11
C PHE A 17 -3.04 26.14 21.32
N ALA A 18 -2.18 25.13 21.46
CA ALA A 18 -1.32 24.68 20.39
C ALA A 18 -2.16 24.50 19.12
N ALA A 19 -1.97 25.39 18.15
CA ALA A 19 -2.39 25.16 16.77
C ALA A 19 -1.52 24.01 16.22
N LEU A 20 -1.92 22.78 16.53
CA LEU A 20 -1.55 21.60 15.78
C LEU A 20 -2.07 21.81 14.36
N LEU A 21 -1.20 22.33 13.50
CA LEU A 21 -1.31 22.16 12.06
C LEU A 21 -1.33 20.64 11.80
N ALA A 22 -2.54 20.08 11.81
CA ALA A 22 -2.81 18.80 11.20
C ALA A 22 -2.62 18.99 9.70
N THR A 23 -1.37 18.90 9.23
CA THR A 23 -1.08 18.60 7.83
C THR A 23 -1.56 17.16 7.60
N THR A 24 -2.87 17.01 7.40
CA THR A 24 -3.42 15.84 6.77
C THR A 24 -2.85 15.85 5.36
N LEU A 25 -1.74 15.13 5.16
CA LEU A 25 -1.39 14.62 3.85
C LEU A 25 -2.54 13.71 3.43
N ALA A 26 -3.61 14.31 2.90
CA ALA A 26 -4.38 13.65 1.87
C ALA A 26 -3.39 13.48 0.72
N ALA A 27 -2.61 12.41 0.79
CA ALA A 27 -1.87 11.91 -0.34
C ALA A 27 -2.96 11.62 -1.37
N CYS A 28 -3.16 12.55 -2.31
CA CYS A 28 -3.81 12.27 -3.57
C CYS A 28 -2.96 11.19 -4.23
N SER A 29 -3.21 9.94 -3.85
CA SER A 29 -2.46 8.79 -4.31
C SER A 29 -2.77 8.65 -5.79
N SER A 30 -1.81 9.09 -6.62
CA SER A 30 -1.78 8.87 -8.06
C SER A 30 -1.34 7.44 -8.39
N SER A 31 -1.52 6.49 -7.48
CA SER A 31 -1.06 5.11 -7.60
C SER A 31 -2.24 4.17 -7.43
N VAL A 32 -2.08 2.92 -7.87
CA VAL A 32 -3.11 1.88 -7.67
C VAL A 32 -3.25 1.61 -6.17
N PRO A 33 -4.47 1.58 -5.61
CA PRO A 33 -4.66 1.22 -4.20
C PRO A 33 -4.24 -0.23 -3.95
N GLU A 34 -3.46 -0.49 -2.89
CA GLU A 34 -3.05 -1.86 -2.52
C GLU A 34 -4.26 -2.80 -2.30
N ARG A 35 -5.37 -2.27 -1.78
CA ARG A 35 -6.62 -3.02 -1.64
C ARG A 35 -7.11 -3.56 -2.99
N GLN A 36 -7.08 -2.74 -4.02
CA GLN A 36 -7.47 -3.14 -5.37
C GLN A 36 -6.55 -4.25 -5.88
N VAL A 37 -5.24 -4.13 -5.71
CA VAL A 37 -4.28 -5.18 -6.11
C VAL A 37 -4.58 -6.52 -5.44
N ARG A 38 -5.00 -6.53 -4.16
CA ARG A 38 -5.39 -7.74 -3.44
C ARG A 38 -6.69 -8.36 -3.96
N GLU A 39 -7.67 -7.52 -4.30
CA GLU A 39 -8.95 -7.94 -4.89
C GLU A 39 -8.73 -8.52 -6.31
N ASP A 40 -7.88 -7.86 -7.10
CA ASP A 40 -7.49 -8.33 -8.43
C ASP A 40 -6.72 -9.65 -8.34
N PHE A 41 -5.80 -9.80 -7.37
CA PHE A 41 -5.12 -11.08 -7.10
C PHE A 41 -6.11 -12.22 -6.81
N ALA A 42 -7.12 -11.98 -5.96
CA ALA A 42 -8.15 -12.98 -5.66
C ALA A 42 -9.01 -13.30 -6.90
N THR A 43 -9.28 -12.30 -7.74
CA THR A 43 -9.97 -12.50 -9.02
C THR A 43 -9.14 -13.36 -9.97
N LEU A 44 -7.82 -13.13 -10.06
CA LEU A 44 -6.90 -13.94 -10.86
C LEU A 44 -6.83 -15.40 -10.37
N GLN A 45 -7.05 -15.64 -9.08
CA GLN A 45 -7.20 -17.00 -8.55
C GLN A 45 -8.49 -17.68 -8.99
N GLN A 46 -9.59 -16.92 -9.06
CA GLN A 46 -10.89 -17.43 -9.49
C GLN A 46 -10.94 -17.71 -11.00
N THR A 47 -10.24 -16.91 -11.81
CA THR A 47 -10.15 -17.09 -13.26
C THR A 47 -9.10 -18.12 -13.68
N GLY A 48 -8.26 -18.58 -12.75
CA GLY A 48 -7.21 -19.56 -12.99
C GLY A 48 -5.91 -19.00 -13.55
N ALA A 49 -5.78 -17.67 -13.68
CA ALA A 49 -4.54 -17.01 -14.07
C ALA A 49 -3.44 -17.16 -12.99
N ILE A 50 -3.85 -17.23 -11.72
CA ILE A 50 -2.99 -17.57 -10.59
C ILE A 50 -3.55 -18.84 -9.93
N PRO A 51 -2.74 -19.81 -9.47
CA PRO A 51 -3.27 -20.98 -8.78
C PRO A 51 -4.11 -20.63 -7.56
N ALA A 52 -5.28 -21.25 -7.40
CA ALA A 52 -6.20 -20.96 -6.29
C ALA A 52 -5.60 -21.20 -4.89
N LYS A 53 -4.58 -22.06 -4.81
CA LYS A 53 -3.83 -22.35 -3.58
C LYS A 53 -2.71 -21.35 -3.29
N ALA A 54 -2.44 -20.40 -4.19
CA ALA A 54 -1.39 -19.40 -3.99
C ALA A 54 -1.70 -18.51 -2.77
N ARG A 55 -0.68 -18.18 -2.00
CA ARG A 55 -0.77 -17.22 -0.89
C ARG A 55 0.01 -15.96 -1.24
N LEU A 56 -0.64 -14.81 -1.30
CA LEU A 56 0.02 -13.54 -1.53
C LEU A 56 0.93 -13.19 -0.34
N GLU A 57 2.22 -12.93 -0.62
CA GLU A 57 3.22 -12.57 0.39
C GLU A 57 3.54 -11.08 0.38
N ARG A 58 3.77 -10.52 -0.81
CA ARG A 58 4.28 -9.15 -0.96
C ARG A 58 3.74 -8.51 -2.24
N ILE A 59 3.52 -7.20 -2.17
CA ILE A 59 3.18 -6.35 -3.32
C ILE A 59 4.28 -5.32 -3.43
N GLU A 60 4.89 -5.23 -4.61
CA GLU A 60 5.92 -4.24 -4.93
C GLU A 60 5.39 -3.32 -6.02
N PHE A 61 5.36 -2.02 -5.74
CA PHE A 61 4.94 -1.01 -6.70
C PHE A 61 6.18 -0.51 -7.43
N ASN A 62 6.25 -0.75 -8.73
CA ASN A 62 7.36 -0.31 -9.57
C ASN A 62 7.07 1.07 -10.16
N ASP A 63 8.10 1.66 -10.77
CA ASP A 63 7.95 2.92 -11.50
C ASP A 63 6.94 2.75 -12.64
N GLY A 64 5.90 3.56 -12.62
CA GLY A 64 4.90 3.65 -13.68
C GLY A 64 5.14 4.83 -14.61
N TRP A 65 4.16 5.07 -15.49
CA TRP A 65 4.08 6.29 -16.28
C TRP A 65 2.80 7.06 -15.95
N SER A 66 2.56 8.20 -16.60
CA SER A 66 1.51 9.16 -16.19
C SER A 66 0.13 8.54 -15.94
N ASP A 67 -0.28 7.61 -16.78
CA ASP A 67 -1.57 6.91 -16.71
C ASP A 67 -1.39 5.39 -16.54
N GLY A 68 -0.20 4.92 -16.21
CA GLY A 68 0.08 3.50 -16.07
C GLY A 68 0.90 3.16 -14.84
N ALA A 69 0.68 1.97 -14.31
CA ALA A 69 1.43 1.47 -13.17
C ALA A 69 1.80 0.00 -13.40
N GLU A 70 3.03 -0.33 -13.04
CA GLU A 70 3.54 -1.70 -13.01
C GLU A 70 3.67 -2.13 -11.56
N ILE A 71 3.09 -3.28 -11.24
CA ILE A 71 3.07 -3.81 -9.88
C ILE A 71 3.43 -5.27 -9.93
N GLU A 72 4.34 -5.68 -9.07
CA GLU A 72 4.74 -7.07 -8.96
C GLU A 72 4.13 -7.68 -7.69
N VAL A 73 3.38 -8.77 -7.87
CA VAL A 73 2.81 -9.53 -6.77
C VAL A 73 3.62 -10.79 -6.56
N TYR A 74 4.19 -10.94 -5.37
CA TYR A 74 4.95 -12.12 -4.96
C TYR A 74 4.04 -13.03 -4.14
N PHE A 75 3.98 -14.30 -4.52
CA PHE A 75 3.13 -15.29 -3.89
C PHE A 75 3.82 -16.64 -3.72
N CYS A 76 3.32 -17.39 -2.74
CA CYS A 76 3.76 -18.71 -2.39
C CYS A 76 2.82 -19.77 -2.96
N LEU A 77 3.37 -20.78 -3.63
CA LEU A 77 2.62 -22.00 -3.92
C LEU A 77 2.90 -23.04 -2.83
N PRO A 78 1.87 -23.51 -2.09
CA PRO A 78 2.06 -24.63 -1.18
C PRO A 78 2.37 -25.90 -1.99
N ALA A 79 3.44 -26.59 -1.59
CA ALA A 79 3.86 -27.85 -2.17
C ALA A 79 2.71 -28.87 -2.12
N ALA A 80 2.58 -29.69 -3.16
CA ALA A 80 1.54 -30.71 -3.23
C ALA A 80 1.71 -31.81 -2.15
N GLU A 81 2.91 -31.95 -1.59
CA GLU A 81 3.24 -32.98 -0.60
C GLU A 81 3.74 -32.35 0.72
N GLY A 82 2.80 -32.09 1.62
CA GLY A 82 3.05 -31.96 3.06
C GLY A 82 3.42 -30.56 3.59
N PRO A 83 3.13 -30.28 4.88
CA PRO A 83 3.29 -28.96 5.50
C PRO A 83 4.75 -28.53 5.75
N THR A 84 5.72 -29.40 5.44
CA THR A 84 7.14 -29.24 5.79
C THR A 84 8.07 -28.99 4.62
N ARG A 85 7.57 -28.97 3.37
CA ARG A 85 8.36 -28.55 2.20
C ARG A 85 7.89 -27.19 1.71
N GLY A 86 8.90 -26.34 1.52
CA GLY A 86 8.80 -24.89 1.46
C GLY A 86 7.80 -24.35 0.45
N CYS A 87 7.31 -23.15 0.75
CA CYS A 87 6.71 -22.29 -0.24
C CYS A 87 7.64 -22.19 -1.45
N GLU A 88 7.11 -22.46 -2.63
CA GLU A 88 7.81 -22.13 -3.85
C GLU A 88 7.47 -20.67 -4.20
N PRO A 89 8.44 -19.73 -4.07
CA PRO A 89 8.19 -18.33 -4.36
C PRO A 89 7.97 -18.16 -5.87
N ARG A 90 6.96 -17.37 -6.20
CA ARG A 90 6.57 -16.98 -7.55
C ARG A 90 6.16 -15.52 -7.53
N ASN A 91 6.11 -14.93 -8.72
CA ASN A 91 5.71 -13.57 -8.95
C ASN A 91 4.78 -13.49 -10.18
N ALA A 92 3.98 -12.44 -10.24
CA ALA A 92 3.30 -12.03 -11.45
C ALA A 92 3.39 -10.50 -11.58
N GLY A 93 3.69 -10.03 -12.78
CA GLY A 93 3.59 -8.63 -13.16
C GLY A 93 2.13 -8.29 -13.45
N LEU A 94 1.68 -7.17 -12.90
CA LEU A 94 0.34 -6.61 -13.10
C LEU A 94 0.51 -5.20 -13.69
N SER A 95 -0.06 -4.99 -14.87
CA SER A 95 -0.06 -3.68 -15.52
C SER A 95 -1.44 -3.04 -15.43
N TYR A 96 -1.48 -1.84 -14.87
CA TYR A 96 -2.70 -1.05 -14.70
C TYR A 96 -2.67 0.17 -15.60
N GLN A 97 -3.85 0.57 -16.08
CA GLN A 97 -4.06 1.84 -16.76
C GLN A 97 -5.13 2.66 -16.04
N LYS A 98 -4.90 3.95 -15.89
CA LYS A 98 -5.84 4.89 -15.29
C LYS A 98 -6.85 5.33 -16.35
N LEU A 99 -8.11 4.94 -16.18
CA LEU A 99 -9.24 5.39 -16.99
C LEU A 99 -10.10 6.37 -16.18
N GLY A 100 -9.90 7.67 -16.43
CA GLY A 100 -10.49 8.72 -15.61
C GLY A 100 -9.91 8.71 -14.20
N GLU A 101 -10.75 8.45 -13.19
CA GLU A 101 -10.32 8.35 -11.78
C GLU A 101 -10.14 6.91 -11.27
N ARG A 102 -10.25 5.91 -12.15
CA ARG A 102 -10.15 4.51 -11.76
C ARG A 102 -8.95 3.84 -12.40
N TRP A 103 -8.28 3.00 -11.64
CA TRP A 103 -7.27 2.08 -12.16
C TRP A 103 -7.95 0.83 -12.67
N GLN A 104 -7.52 0.35 -13.83
CA GLN A 104 -7.98 -0.90 -14.42
C GLN A 104 -6.77 -1.78 -14.72
N LEU A 105 -6.78 -3.01 -14.20
CA LEU A 105 -5.86 -4.06 -14.61
C LEU A 105 -6.13 -4.41 -16.08
N PHE A 106 -5.13 -4.28 -16.95
CA PHE A 106 -5.27 -4.56 -18.38
C PHE A 106 -4.30 -5.64 -18.88
N SER A 107 -3.22 -5.91 -18.15
CA SER A 107 -2.27 -6.97 -18.48
C SER A 107 -1.81 -7.70 -17.24
N VAL A 108 -1.60 -9.01 -17.39
CA VAL A 108 -1.02 -9.89 -16.38
C VAL A 108 0.09 -10.68 -17.04
N GLU A 109 1.31 -10.49 -16.53
CA GLU A 109 2.48 -11.25 -16.92
C GLU A 109 2.84 -12.18 -15.77
N ALA A 110 2.19 -13.34 -15.75
CA ALA A 110 2.66 -14.43 -14.91
C ALA A 110 3.80 -15.11 -15.67
N GLU A 111 4.98 -15.24 -15.05
CA GLU A 111 6.00 -16.16 -15.53
C GLU A 111 5.30 -17.51 -15.70
N GLN A 112 5.07 -17.89 -16.95
CA GLN A 112 4.14 -18.94 -17.29
C GLN A 112 4.57 -20.23 -16.60
N LEU A 113 3.77 -20.67 -15.64
CA LEU A 113 3.69 -22.05 -15.16
C LEU A 113 3.12 -22.92 -16.29
N VAL A 114 3.86 -23.04 -17.40
CA VAL A 114 3.65 -24.06 -18.43
C VAL A 114 4.47 -25.27 -17.99
N GLN A 115 3.82 -26.12 -17.20
CA GLN A 115 3.69 -27.57 -17.41
C GLN A 115 3.11 -28.25 -16.17
#